data_AF-A0AAD8H1F2-F1
#
_entry.id   AF-A0AAD8H1F2-F1
#
_cell.length_a   1.000
_cell.length_b   1.000
_cell.length_c   1.000
_cell.angle_alpha   90.00
_cell.angle_beta   90.00
_cell.angle_gamma   90.00
#
_symmetry.space_group_name_H-M   'P 1'
#
loop_
_entity.id
_entity.type
_entity.pdbx_description
1 polymer ?
#
loop_
_entity_poly.entity_id
_entity_poly.type
_entity_poly.pdbx_seq_one_letter_code
_entity_poly.pdbx_strand_id
1 'polypeptide(L)'
;MGADPIGLVTMLAARAFGAPKIMLVDVDDYRLSVAKELGADAVMKVSTDIQDTNAEVEKINKVMGVGIDVSFDCVGFNKTMSTALRATQAGGKVCLVGMGHGVITSHAIA
;
A
#
# COMPACT_ATOMS: atom_id res chain seq x y z
N MET A 1 1.74 0.32 1.22
CA MET A 1 2.64 -0.45 0.34
C MET A 1 3.97 -0.61 1.05
N GLY A 2 4.47 -1.83 1.11
CA GLY A 2 5.64 -2.21 1.91
C GLY A 2 5.24 -2.66 3.33
N ALA A 3 5.76 -3.81 3.72
CA ALA A 3 5.77 -4.37 5.08
C ALA A 3 7.21 -4.47 5.60
N ASP A 4 8.05 -3.53 5.17
CA ASP A 4 9.38 -3.26 5.72
C ASP A 4 9.24 -2.54 7.09
N PRO A 5 10.34 -2.28 7.83
CA PRO A 5 10.27 -1.59 9.11
C PRO A 5 9.50 -0.26 9.05
N ILE A 6 9.64 0.52 7.97
CA ILE A 6 8.91 1.79 7.81
C ILE A 6 7.41 1.54 7.60
N GLY A 7 7.04 0.58 6.75
CA GLY A 7 5.64 0.18 6.58
C GLY A 7 5.00 -0.32 7.87
N LEU A 8 5.72 -1.11 8.68
CA LEU A 8 5.23 -1.64 9.94
C LEU A 8 5.03 -0.55 11.01
N VAL A 9 5.99 0.37 11.19
CA VAL A 9 5.80 1.48 12.15
C VAL A 9 4.73 2.46 11.67
N THR A 10 4.57 2.63 10.35
CA THR A 10 3.48 3.43 9.77
C THR A 10 2.12 2.82 10.06
N MET A 11 1.99 1.48 9.93
CA MET A 11 0.78 0.76 10.32
C MET A 11 0.46 0.95 11.81
N LEU A 12 1.45 0.74 12.67
CA LEU A 12 1.27 0.88 14.13
C LEU A 12 0.87 2.32 14.51
N ALA A 13 1.49 3.32 13.88
CA ALA A 13 1.11 4.72 14.05
C ALA A 13 -0.33 4.96 13.59
N ALA A 14 -0.69 4.55 12.37
CA ALA A 14 -2.06 4.70 11.85
C ALA A 14 -3.09 4.03 12.78
N ARG A 15 -2.77 2.86 13.33
CA ARG A 15 -3.60 2.16 14.31
C ARG A 15 -3.76 2.97 15.59
N ALA A 16 -2.67 3.50 16.13
CA ALA A 16 -2.68 4.35 17.33
C ALA A 16 -3.48 5.65 17.13
N PHE A 17 -3.50 6.19 15.90
CA PHE A 17 -4.33 7.34 15.51
C PHE A 17 -5.78 6.97 15.17
N GLY A 18 -6.21 5.72 15.40
CA GLY A 18 -7.60 5.30 15.28
C GLY A 18 -8.03 4.90 13.88
N ALA A 19 -7.09 4.56 12.97
CA ALA A 19 -7.46 3.99 11.68
C ALA A 19 -8.28 2.69 11.90
N PRO A 20 -9.50 2.61 11.35
CA PRO A 20 -10.40 1.49 11.64
C PRO A 20 -10.00 0.21 10.92
N LYS A 21 -9.39 0.35 9.73
CA LYS A 21 -8.95 -0.77 8.89
C LYS A 21 -7.62 -0.43 8.21
N ILE A 22 -6.63 -1.31 8.32
CA ILE A 22 -5.32 -1.16 7.69
C ILE A 22 -4.95 -2.46 6.98
N MET A 23 -4.48 -2.31 5.76
CA MET A 23 -3.99 -3.40 4.91
C MET A 23 -2.52 -3.16 4.55
N LEU A 24 -1.70 -4.20 4.65
CA LEU A 24 -0.33 -4.18 4.13
C LEU A 24 -0.20 -5.01 2.87
N VAL A 25 0.69 -4.55 2.00
CA VAL A 25 0.91 -5.12 0.69
C VAL A 25 2.41 -5.18 0.45
N ASP A 26 2.95 -6.37 0.20
CA ASP A 26 4.39 -6.62 0.03
C ASP A 26 4.61 -7.84 -0.89
N VAL A 27 5.82 -8.01 -1.41
CA VAL A 27 6.22 -9.16 -2.22
C VAL A 27 6.68 -10.34 -1.36
N ASP A 28 7.04 -10.09 -0.10
CA ASP A 28 7.61 -11.05 0.83
C ASP A 28 6.56 -11.56 1.84
N ASP A 29 6.31 -12.87 1.83
CA ASP A 29 5.33 -13.51 2.72
C ASP A 29 5.70 -13.44 4.20
N TYR A 30 6.99 -13.48 4.53
CA TYR A 30 7.45 -13.39 5.92
C TYR A 30 7.19 -11.99 6.48
N ARG A 31 7.41 -10.95 5.69
CA ARG A 31 7.04 -9.58 6.09
C ARG A 31 5.54 -9.42 6.30
N LEU A 32 4.73 -10.05 5.45
CA LEU A 32 3.27 -10.05 5.60
C LEU A 32 2.82 -10.85 6.82
N SER A 33 3.49 -11.97 7.17
CA SER A 33 3.15 -12.70 8.39
C SER A 33 3.43 -11.86 9.63
N VAL A 34 4.56 -11.16 9.68
CA VAL A 34 4.89 -10.21 10.76
C VAL A 34 3.86 -9.08 10.84
N ALA A 35 3.46 -8.49 9.70
CA ALA A 35 2.42 -7.46 9.68
C ALA A 35 1.10 -7.95 10.29
N LYS A 36 0.71 -9.20 9.98
CA LYS A 36 -0.49 -9.83 10.53
C LYS A 36 -0.37 -10.08 12.04
N GLU A 37 0.78 -10.57 12.50
CA GLU A 37 1.07 -10.74 13.94
C GLU A 37 1.00 -9.41 14.71
N LEU A 38 1.41 -8.31 14.07
CA LEU A 38 1.38 -6.95 14.63
C LEU A 38 0.01 -6.25 14.51
N GLY A 39 -1.01 -6.93 13.96
CA GLY A 39 -2.40 -6.43 13.96
C GLY A 39 -2.86 -5.74 12.67
N ALA A 40 -2.25 -6.04 11.52
CA ALA A 40 -2.85 -5.71 10.23
C ALA A 40 -4.19 -6.45 10.05
N ASP A 41 -5.26 -5.75 9.63
CA ASP A 41 -6.56 -6.38 9.39
C ASP A 41 -6.53 -7.27 8.14
N ALA A 42 -5.71 -6.88 7.16
CA ALA A 42 -5.50 -7.62 5.94
C ALA A 42 -4.04 -7.50 5.47
N VAL A 43 -3.59 -8.55 4.80
CA VAL A 43 -2.30 -8.59 4.12
C VAL A 43 -2.49 -9.16 2.73
N MET A 44 -1.75 -8.67 1.75
CA MET A 44 -1.80 -9.19 0.38
C MET A 44 -0.42 -9.25 -0.24
N LYS A 45 -0.09 -10.42 -0.79
CA LYS A 45 1.11 -10.60 -1.60
C LYS A 45 0.91 -9.98 -2.98
N VAL A 46 1.91 -9.25 -3.45
CA VAL A 46 1.99 -8.67 -4.80
C VAL A 46 3.21 -9.17 -5.55
N SER A 47 3.21 -8.98 -6.87
CA SER A 47 4.38 -9.24 -7.71
C SER A 47 5.26 -7.98 -7.84
N THR A 48 6.37 -8.08 -8.55
CA THR A 48 7.14 -6.91 -9.02
C THR A 48 6.76 -6.47 -10.42
N ASP A 49 5.88 -7.19 -11.12
CA ASP A 49 5.48 -6.90 -12.49
C ASP A 49 4.45 -5.77 -12.55
N ILE A 50 4.74 -4.73 -13.34
CA ILE A 50 3.87 -3.57 -13.51
C ILE A 50 2.52 -3.94 -14.15
N GLN A 51 2.46 -5.01 -14.96
CA GLN A 51 1.24 -5.45 -15.64
C GLN A 51 0.16 -5.93 -14.65
N ASP A 52 0.57 -6.39 -13.46
CA ASP A 52 -0.36 -6.86 -12.44
C ASP A 52 -1.07 -5.74 -11.67
N THR A 53 -0.64 -4.47 -11.85
CA THR A 53 -1.16 -3.32 -11.08
C THR A 53 -2.69 -3.24 -11.10
N ASN A 54 -3.33 -3.45 -12.25
CA ASN A 54 -4.79 -3.37 -12.37
C ASN A 54 -5.49 -4.43 -11.51
N ALA A 55 -5.02 -5.68 -11.64
CA ALA A 55 -5.58 -6.82 -10.91
C ALA A 55 -5.31 -6.71 -9.40
N GLU A 56 -4.15 -6.18 -9.02
CA GLU A 56 -3.80 -5.93 -7.62
C GLU A 56 -4.67 -4.82 -7.01
N VAL A 57 -4.90 -3.71 -7.71
CA VAL A 57 -5.80 -2.64 -7.27
C VAL A 57 -7.23 -3.15 -7.07
N GLU A 58 -7.74 -3.96 -8.00
CA GLU A 58 -9.08 -4.56 -7.86
C GLU A 58 -9.17 -5.46 -6.63
N LYS A 59 -8.16 -6.30 -6.39
CA LYS A 59 -8.09 -7.16 -5.20
C LYS A 59 -7.99 -6.34 -3.91
N ILE A 60 -7.17 -5.28 -3.89
CA ILE A 60 -7.04 -4.37 -2.74
C ILE A 60 -8.40 -3.76 -2.41
N ASN A 61 -9.09 -3.20 -3.40
CA ASN A 61 -10.41 -2.58 -3.22
C ASN A 61 -11.44 -3.59 -2.71
N LYS A 62 -11.43 -4.81 -3.23
CA LYS A 62 -12.32 -5.89 -2.77
C LYS A 62 -12.06 -6.28 -1.32
N VAL A 63 -10.80 -6.39 -0.91
CA VAL A 63 -10.42 -6.77 0.47
C VAL A 63 -10.72 -5.63 1.45
N MET A 64 -10.46 -4.38 1.04
CA MET A 64 -10.79 -3.21 1.85
C MET A 64 -12.29 -3.05 2.01
N GLY A 65 -13.08 -3.30 0.95
CA GLY A 65 -14.56 -3.24 0.98
C GLY A 65 -15.12 -1.83 1.22
N VAL A 66 -14.24 -0.85 1.41
CA VAL A 66 -14.49 0.58 1.54
C VAL A 66 -13.42 1.32 0.74
N GLY A 67 -13.68 2.56 0.38
CA GLY A 67 -12.67 3.38 -0.28
C GLY A 67 -11.49 3.68 0.63
N ILE A 68 -10.28 3.74 0.05
CA ILE A 68 -9.06 3.98 0.81
C ILE A 68 -8.82 5.48 0.92
N ASP A 69 -8.98 6.04 2.13
CA ASP A 69 -8.77 7.46 2.41
C ASP A 69 -7.30 7.89 2.30
N VAL A 70 -6.39 7.01 2.75
CA VAL A 70 -4.95 7.29 2.80
C VAL A 70 -4.16 6.05 2.42
N SER A 71 -3.24 6.20 1.46
CA SER A 71 -2.23 5.20 1.14
C SER A 71 -0.83 5.71 1.46
N PHE A 72 0.00 4.85 2.04
CA PHE A 72 1.43 5.11 2.22
C PHE A 72 2.24 4.21 1.29
N ASP A 73 3.16 4.78 0.51
CA ASP A 73 4.17 3.99 -0.20
C ASP A 73 5.51 4.06 0.54
N CYS A 74 5.87 2.97 1.20
CA CYS A 74 7.12 2.85 1.95
C CYS A 74 8.23 2.16 1.13
N VAL A 75 7.96 1.82 -0.14
CA VAL A 75 8.91 1.12 -1.03
C VAL A 75 9.57 2.10 -2.00
N GLY A 76 8.78 2.95 -2.65
CA GLY A 76 9.29 3.96 -3.59
C GLY A 76 9.57 3.45 -5.01
N PHE A 77 8.94 2.34 -5.44
CA PHE A 77 9.02 1.87 -6.81
C PHE A 77 7.84 2.39 -7.65
N ASN A 78 8.07 2.60 -8.95
CA ASN A 78 7.02 3.05 -9.88
C ASN A 78 5.74 2.21 -9.80
N LYS A 79 5.90 0.88 -9.65
CA LYS A 79 4.77 -0.03 -9.47
C LYS A 79 4.00 0.23 -8.16
N THR A 80 4.70 0.32 -7.03
CA THR A 80 4.05 0.50 -5.72
C THR A 80 3.36 1.85 -5.63
N MET A 81 3.99 2.89 -6.19
CA MET A 81 3.40 4.23 -6.31
C MET A 81 2.15 4.21 -7.19
N SER A 82 2.20 3.55 -8.35
CA SER A 82 1.05 3.44 -9.26
C SER A 82 -0.10 2.67 -8.60
N THR A 83 0.21 1.61 -7.86
CA THR A 83 -0.79 0.83 -7.13
C THR A 83 -1.41 1.66 -6.00
N ALA A 84 -0.60 2.36 -5.20
CA ALA A 84 -1.08 3.24 -4.13
C ALA A 84 -1.98 4.35 -4.68
N LEU A 85 -1.56 5.02 -5.75
CA LEU A 85 -2.32 6.10 -6.38
C LEU A 85 -3.68 5.61 -6.88
N ARG A 86 -3.73 4.44 -7.51
CA ARG A 86 -4.94 3.92 -8.15
C ARG A 86 -5.88 3.19 -7.19
N ALA A 87 -5.37 2.68 -6.07
CA ALA A 87 -6.18 2.09 -5.01
C ALA A 87 -6.80 3.16 -4.09
N THR A 88 -6.17 4.34 -3.99
CA THR A 88 -6.69 5.45 -3.18
C THR A 88 -7.94 6.02 -3.82
N GLN A 89 -8.98 6.26 -3.02
CA GLN A 89 -10.25 6.80 -3.51
C GLN A 89 -10.09 8.26 -3.98
N ALA A 90 -11.03 8.73 -4.80
CA ALA A 90 -11.08 10.14 -5.19
C ALA A 90 -11.16 11.05 -3.95
N GLY A 91 -10.31 12.08 -3.91
CA GLY A 91 -10.18 12.97 -2.74
C GLY A 91 -9.35 12.40 -1.58
N GLY A 92 -8.90 11.15 -1.67
CA GLY A 92 -7.95 10.56 -0.73
C GLY A 92 -6.53 11.10 -0.89
N LYS A 93 -5.61 10.63 -0.03
CA LYS A 93 -4.22 11.10 0.04
C LYS A 93 -3.24 9.95 -0.18
N VAL A 94 -2.20 10.21 -0.96
CA VAL A 94 -1.07 9.29 -1.10
C VAL A 94 0.17 9.93 -0.50
N CYS A 95 0.74 9.28 0.50
CA CYS A 95 1.99 9.69 1.13
C CYS A 95 3.14 8.83 0.60
N LEU A 96 4.08 9.46 -0.08
CA LEU A 96 5.27 8.81 -0.61
C LEU A 96 6.39 8.93 0.44
N VAL A 97 6.77 7.80 1.03
CA VAL A 97 7.78 7.72 2.10
C VAL A 97 9.05 7.03 1.60
N GLY A 98 8.89 5.95 0.83
CA GLY A 98 9.99 5.23 0.22
C GLY A 98 10.66 6.05 -0.88
N MET A 99 11.99 6.07 -0.89
CA MET A 99 12.79 6.80 -1.86
C MET A 99 13.25 5.87 -2.98
N GLY A 100 12.64 6.02 -4.16
CA GLY A 100 13.12 5.41 -5.40
C GLY A 100 14.29 6.18 -6.02
N HIS A 101 15.01 5.53 -6.95
CA HIS A 101 16.03 6.20 -7.76
C HIS A 101 15.43 6.64 -9.11
N GLY A 102 15.54 7.92 -9.47
CA GLY A 102 15.19 8.47 -10.80
C GLY A 102 13.95 9.37 -10.85
N VAL A 103 13.68 9.94 -12.05
CA VAL A 103 12.45 10.71 -12.33
C VAL A 103 11.29 9.73 -12.50
N ILE A 104 10.21 9.98 -11.77
CA ILE A 104 9.02 9.12 -11.77
C ILE A 104 7.86 9.89 -12.44
N THR A 105 7.33 9.32 -13.53
CA THR A 105 6.16 9.87 -14.23
C THR A 105 4.95 8.99 -13.94
N SER A 106 4.07 9.41 -13.03
CA SER A 106 2.78 8.77 -12.81
C SER A 106 1.70 9.46 -13.66
N HIS A 107 1.02 8.70 -14.52
CA HIS A 107 -0.14 9.21 -15.26
C HIS A 107 -1.36 9.15 -14.33
N ALA A 108 -1.57 10.21 -13.56
CA ALA A 108 -2.80 10.39 -12.80
C ALA A 108 -3.92 10.72 -13.80
N ILE A 109 -4.72 9.72 -14.17
CA ILE A 109 -5.96 9.95 -14.89
C ILE A 109 -7.02 10.23 -13.82
N ALA A 110 -7.35 11.51 -13.66
CA ALA A 110 -8.48 11.96 -12.87
C ALA A 110 -9.80 11.67 -13.59
#